data_AF-A0A257JI99-F1
#
_entry.id   AF-A0A257JI99-F1
#
_cell.length_a   1.000
_cell.length_b   1.000
_cell.length_c   1.000
_cell.angle_alpha   90.00
_cell.angle_beta   90.00
_cell.angle_gamma   90.00
#
_symmetry.space_group_name_H-M   'P 1'
#
loop_
_entity.id
_entity.type
_entity.pdbx_description
1 polymer ?
#
loop_
_entity_poly.entity_id
_entity_poly.type
_entity_poly.pdbx_seq_one_letter_code
_entity_poly.pdbx_strand_id
1 'polypeptide(L)'
;TLWGWAAFVIARPFLDDLAWAWLIAASVLVGWWACTRTAQHMGTADPGAIVWDEVIAIWLVLWLVMPASLWGQLVAFGLFRFFDAAKPGPVGWADRLFKLRPGEAIGWRQGFGILFDDVVAALCTLGVIALWHRLSTWWSP
;
A
#
# COMPACT_ATOMS: atom_id res chain seq x y z
N THR A 1 8.56 -2.69 0.96
CA THR A 1 7.77 -2.62 2.21
C THR A 1 8.59 -2.40 3.48
N LEU A 2 9.59 -3.22 3.84
CA LEU A 2 10.30 -3.11 5.15
C LEU A 2 10.89 -1.72 5.43
N TRP A 3 11.54 -1.12 4.43
CA TRP A 3 12.04 0.25 4.53
C TRP A 3 10.92 1.28 4.75
N GLY A 4 9.75 1.09 4.14
CA GLY A 4 8.57 1.93 4.37
C GLY A 4 8.09 1.87 5.81
N TRP A 5 8.01 0.67 6.41
CA TRP A 5 7.69 0.51 7.82
C TRP A 5 8.70 1.23 8.73
N ALA A 6 10.00 1.01 8.50
CA ALA A 6 11.05 1.64 9.31
C ALA A 6 11.02 3.18 9.19
N ALA A 7 10.86 3.70 7.96
CA ALA A 7 10.74 5.14 7.71
C ALA A 7 9.52 5.74 8.42
N PHE A 8 8.38 5.05 8.41
CA PHE A 8 7.18 5.49 9.12
C PHE A 8 7.42 5.60 10.63
N VAL A 9 7.96 4.54 11.25
CA VAL A 9 8.23 4.51 12.70
C VAL A 9 9.19 5.63 13.11
N ILE A 10 10.22 5.89 12.30
CA ILE A 10 11.19 6.96 12.55
C ILE A 10 10.53 8.34 12.38
N ALA A 11 9.73 8.55 11.33
CA ALA A 11 9.14 9.84 11.02
C ALA A 11 7.93 10.21 11.90
N ARG A 12 7.18 9.21 12.42
CA ARG A 12 5.93 9.40 13.15
C ARG A 12 6.00 10.42 14.29
N PRO A 13 7.01 10.43 15.18
CA PRO A 13 7.06 11.41 16.28
C PRO A 13 7.31 12.85 15.82
N PHE A 14 7.68 13.08 14.56
CA PHE A 14 8.01 14.41 14.02
C PHE A 14 6.89 15.04 13.20
N LEU A 15 5.85 14.28 12.85
CA LEU A 15 4.75 14.71 11.97
C LEU A 15 3.42 14.54 12.70
N ASP A 16 2.58 15.57 12.65
CA ASP A 16 1.19 15.47 13.08
C ASP A 16 0.33 14.78 12.00
N ASP A 17 -0.94 14.53 12.34
CA ASP A 17 -1.85 13.81 11.45
C ASP A 17 -2.10 14.55 10.12
N LEU A 18 -2.12 15.88 10.14
CA LEU A 18 -2.30 16.68 8.94
C LEU A 18 -1.09 16.59 8.01
N ALA A 19 0.12 16.66 8.58
CA ALA A 19 1.37 16.49 7.84
C ALA A 19 1.48 15.07 7.26
N TRP A 20 1.07 14.04 7.99
CA TRP A 20 0.98 12.67 7.46
C TRP A 20 -0.01 12.54 6.31
N ALA A 21 -1.19 13.13 6.43
CA ALA A 21 -2.19 13.13 5.37
C ALA A 21 -1.65 13.79 4.08
N TRP A 22 -1.01 14.96 4.21
CA TRP A 22 -0.37 15.63 3.08
C TRP A 22 0.81 14.85 2.51
N LEU A 23 1.64 14.26 3.36
CA LEU A 23 2.78 13.45 2.93
C LEU A 23 2.32 12.24 2.11
N ILE A 24 1.30 11.51 2.58
CA ILE A 24 0.74 10.35 1.86
C ILE A 24 0.09 10.81 0.55
N ALA A 25 -0.73 11.86 0.58
CA ALA A 25 -1.40 12.38 -0.62
C ALA A 25 -0.39 12.84 -1.70
N ALA A 26 0.65 13.58 -1.30
CA ALA A 26 1.72 13.99 -2.20
C ALA A 26 2.53 12.79 -2.70
N SER A 27 2.79 11.80 -1.83
CA SER A 27 3.51 10.58 -2.19
C SER A 27 2.76 9.75 -3.23
N VAL A 28 1.43 9.73 -3.24
CA VAL A 28 0.62 9.08 -4.30
C VAL A 28 0.88 9.74 -5.66
N LEU A 29 0.91 11.06 -5.74
CA LEU A 29 1.17 11.78 -6.99
C LEU A 29 2.60 11.53 -7.50
N VAL A 30 3.59 11.62 -6.60
CA VAL A 30 5.00 11.34 -6.91
C VAL A 30 5.18 9.88 -7.31
N GLY A 31 4.55 8.97 -6.59
CA GLY A 31 4.58 7.54 -6.85
C GLY A 31 4.01 7.19 -8.21
N TRP A 32 2.85 7.75 -8.54
CA TRP A 32 2.22 7.51 -9.83
C TRP A 32 3.14 7.93 -10.98
N TRP A 33 3.74 9.12 -10.88
CA TRP A 33 4.74 9.57 -11.83
C TRP A 33 5.96 8.64 -11.87
N ALA A 34 6.56 8.32 -10.72
CA ALA A 34 7.79 7.55 -10.63
C ALA A 34 7.60 6.11 -11.15
N CYS A 35 6.52 5.43 -10.76
CA CYS A 35 6.18 4.09 -11.24
C CYS A 35 5.93 4.10 -12.75
N THR A 36 5.19 5.09 -13.27
CA THR A 36 4.95 5.23 -14.73
C THR A 36 6.27 5.37 -15.49
N ARG A 37 7.16 6.28 -15.06
CA ARG A 37 8.43 6.55 -15.75
C ARG A 37 9.39 5.37 -15.65
N THR A 38 9.44 4.71 -14.50
CA THR A 38 10.28 3.52 -14.30
C THR A 38 9.80 2.38 -15.19
N ALA A 39 8.49 2.11 -15.22
CA ALA A 39 7.89 1.10 -16.10
C ALA A 39 8.20 1.38 -17.58
N GLN A 40 8.06 2.63 -18.02
CA GLN A 40 8.41 3.05 -19.38
C GLN A 40 9.88 2.84 -19.72
N HIS A 41 10.80 3.23 -18.84
CA HIS A 41 12.24 3.09 -19.08
C HIS A 41 12.72 1.64 -19.05
N MET A 42 12.11 0.81 -18.20
CA MET A 42 12.46 -0.61 -18.07
C MET A 42 11.73 -1.51 -19.06
N GLY A 43 10.72 -1.00 -19.78
CA GLY A 43 9.92 -1.79 -20.71
C GLY A 43 9.13 -2.93 -20.05
N THR A 44 8.89 -2.84 -18.74
CA THR A 44 8.13 -3.81 -17.95
C THR A 44 6.94 -3.13 -17.28
N ALA A 45 5.80 -3.79 -17.29
CA ALA A 45 4.54 -3.22 -16.82
C ALA A 45 4.48 -2.97 -15.32
N ASP A 46 5.32 -3.67 -14.55
CA ASP A 46 5.42 -3.60 -13.09
C ASP A 46 6.87 -3.94 -12.66
N PRO A 47 7.78 -2.95 -12.64
CA PRO A 47 9.19 -3.18 -12.31
C PRO A 47 9.41 -3.28 -10.80
N GLY A 48 9.87 -4.43 -10.30
CA GLY A 48 10.29 -4.59 -8.90
C GLY A 48 11.51 -3.74 -8.46
N ALA A 49 12.07 -2.92 -9.34
CA ALA A 49 13.13 -1.94 -9.01
C ALA A 49 12.58 -0.67 -8.35
N ILE A 50 11.27 -0.41 -8.46
CA ILE A 50 10.57 0.66 -7.75
C ILE A 50 9.50 0.02 -6.86
N VAL A 51 9.48 0.43 -5.59
CA VAL A 51 8.59 -0.14 -4.55
C VAL A 51 7.88 0.98 -3.79
N TRP A 52 7.59 2.08 -4.49
CA TRP A 52 7.05 3.29 -3.89
C TRP A 52 5.56 3.16 -3.56
N ASP A 53 4.82 2.47 -4.40
CA ASP A 53 3.51 1.88 -4.14
C ASP A 53 3.46 1.14 -2.78
N GLU A 54 4.38 0.22 -2.54
CA GLU A 54 4.43 -0.55 -1.28
C GLU A 54 4.69 0.36 -0.07
N VAL A 55 5.49 1.42 -0.26
CA VAL A 55 5.81 2.40 0.79
C VAL A 55 4.59 3.24 1.15
N ILE A 56 3.87 3.76 0.16
CA ILE A 56 2.63 4.53 0.39
C ILE A 56 1.60 3.64 1.08
N ALA A 57 1.42 2.41 0.60
CA ALA A 57 0.42 1.49 1.10
C ALA A 57 0.70 1.10 2.58
N ILE A 58 1.95 0.77 2.92
CA ILE A 58 2.28 0.46 4.32
C ILE A 58 2.20 1.70 5.22
N TRP A 59 2.51 2.90 4.73
CA TRP A 59 2.30 4.14 5.48
C TRP A 59 0.82 4.38 5.78
N LEU A 60 -0.06 4.16 4.81
CA LEU A 60 -1.50 4.26 5.01
C LEU A 60 -2.01 3.25 6.06
N VAL A 61 -1.54 2.01 6.02
CA VAL A 61 -1.89 0.99 7.02
C VAL A 61 -1.43 1.42 8.42
N LEU A 62 -0.16 1.81 8.57
CA LEU A 62 0.39 2.17 9.88
C LEU A 62 -0.19 3.48 10.42
N TRP A 63 -0.49 4.45 9.56
CA TRP A 63 -1.13 5.70 9.97
C TRP A 63 -2.48 5.46 10.64
N LEU A 64 -3.27 4.53 10.13
CA LEU A 64 -4.60 4.22 10.67
C LEU A 64 -4.60 3.18 11.80
N VAL A 65 -3.56 2.34 11.89
CA VAL A 65 -3.44 1.31 12.94
C VAL A 65 -2.79 1.85 14.22
N MET A 66 -1.98 2.89 14.12
CA MET A 66 -1.25 3.42 15.28
C MET A 66 -2.15 4.28 16.19
N PRO A 67 -1.92 4.28 17.51
CA PRO A 67 -0.84 3.61 18.23
C PRO A 67 -1.05 2.09 18.39
N ALA A 68 -0.02 1.31 18.05
CA ALA A 68 -0.01 -0.14 18.20
C ALA A 68 1.35 -0.61 18.78
N SER A 69 1.33 -1.74 19.49
CA SER A 69 2.54 -2.42 19.93
C SER A 69 3.38 -2.89 18.73
N LEU A 70 4.66 -3.21 18.95
CA LEU A 70 5.50 -3.77 17.90
C LEU A 70 4.87 -5.02 17.27
N TRP A 71 4.23 -5.88 18.09
CA TRP A 71 3.50 -7.03 17.59
C TRP A 71 2.32 -6.64 16.69
N GLY A 72 1.53 -5.63 17.06
CA GLY A 72 0.45 -5.12 16.22
C GLY A 72 0.95 -4.59 14.87
N GLN A 73 2.09 -3.88 14.89
CA GLN A 73 2.73 -3.40 13.66
C GLN A 73 3.23 -4.54 12.77
N LEU A 74 3.86 -5.57 13.36
CA LEU A 74 4.34 -6.75 12.62
C LEU A 74 3.19 -7.56 12.02
N VAL A 75 2.07 -7.67 12.74
CA VAL A 75 0.85 -8.31 12.20
C VAL A 75 0.30 -7.50 11.04
N ALA A 76 0.18 -6.18 11.16
CA ALA A 76 -0.28 -5.32 10.07
C ALA A 76 0.64 -5.40 8.85
N PHE A 77 1.96 -5.39 9.06
CA PHE A 77 2.96 -5.59 8.01
C PHE A 77 2.82 -6.96 7.33
N GLY A 78 2.69 -8.03 8.12
CA GLY A 78 2.53 -9.39 7.61
C GLY A 78 1.25 -9.57 6.81
N LEU A 79 0.13 -9.01 7.28
CA LEU A 79 -1.14 -9.02 6.56
C LEU A 79 -1.06 -8.24 5.24
N PHE A 80 -0.47 -7.04 5.26
CA PHE A 80 -0.25 -6.25 4.04
C PHE A 80 0.56 -7.05 3.02
N ARG A 81 1.70 -7.59 3.43
CA ARG A 81 2.56 -8.42 2.57
C ARG A 81 1.85 -9.66 2.04
N PHE A 82 0.98 -10.27 2.83
CA PHE A 82 0.16 -11.39 2.37
C PHE A 82 -0.79 -10.94 1.25
N PHE A 83 -1.52 -9.84 1.43
CA PHE A 83 -2.48 -9.35 0.43
C PHE A 83 -1.81 -8.88 -0.86
N ASP A 84 -0.72 -8.13 -0.76
CA ASP A 84 0.08 -7.65 -1.89
C ASP A 84 0.72 -8.83 -2.65
N ALA A 85 1.36 -9.79 -1.96
CA ALA A 85 2.01 -10.91 -2.65
C ALA A 85 1.03 -11.95 -3.24
N ALA A 86 -0.02 -12.32 -2.49
CA ALA A 86 -0.94 -13.37 -2.92
C ALA A 86 -2.08 -12.85 -3.81
N LYS A 87 -2.31 -11.53 -3.81
CA LYS A 87 -3.38 -10.82 -4.53
C LYS A 87 -4.76 -11.53 -4.49
N PRO A 88 -5.27 -11.96 -3.33
CA PRO A 88 -6.55 -12.65 -3.27
C PRO A 88 -7.72 -11.69 -3.52
N GLY A 89 -8.78 -12.18 -4.17
CA GLY A 89 -10.07 -11.49 -4.28
C GLY A 89 -9.95 -10.04 -4.82
N PRO A 90 -10.27 -9.01 -4.01
CA PRO A 90 -10.25 -7.61 -4.43
C PRO A 90 -8.90 -7.13 -4.99
N VAL A 91 -7.79 -7.55 -4.38
CA VAL A 91 -6.44 -7.15 -4.83
C VAL A 91 -6.16 -7.69 -6.23
N GLY A 92 -6.48 -8.96 -6.47
CA GLY A 92 -6.33 -9.57 -7.80
C GLY A 92 -7.28 -8.96 -8.84
N TRP A 93 -8.46 -8.49 -8.45
CA TRP A 93 -9.33 -7.73 -9.34
C TRP A 93 -8.70 -6.38 -9.73
N ALA A 94 -8.15 -5.64 -8.76
CA ALA A 94 -7.49 -4.37 -8.97
C ALA A 94 -6.28 -4.52 -9.92
N ASP A 95 -5.42 -5.51 -9.68
CA ASP A 95 -4.29 -5.88 -10.54
C ASP A 95 -4.74 -6.15 -11.99
N ARG A 96 -5.82 -6.91 -12.17
CA ARG A 96 -6.36 -7.22 -13.51
C ARG A 96 -7.03 -6.03 -14.22
N LEU A 97 -7.56 -5.07 -13.48
CA LEU A 97 -8.31 -3.94 -14.03
C LEU A 97 -7.41 -3.05 -14.90
N PHE A 98 -6.15 -2.89 -14.50
CA PHE A 98 -5.21 -1.98 -15.16
C PHE A 98 -4.23 -2.67 -16.09
N LYS A 99 -4.16 -4.02 -16.09
CA LYS A 99 -3.29 -4.80 -16.98
C LYS A 99 -3.31 -4.31 -18.43
N LEU A 100 -2.10 -4.21 -18.98
CA LEU A 100 -1.89 -3.91 -20.39
C LEU A 100 -2.51 -4.99 -21.27
N ARG A 101 -3.15 -4.55 -22.35
CA ARG A 101 -3.61 -5.43 -23.42
C ARG A 101 -2.46 -5.69 -24.40
N PRO A 102 -2.49 -6.82 -25.14
CA PRO A 102 -1.51 -7.06 -26.19
C PRO A 102 -1.42 -5.88 -27.17
N GLY A 103 -0.22 -5.32 -27.34
CA GLY A 103 0.02 -4.15 -28.19
C GLY A 103 -0.20 -2.78 -27.54
N GLU A 104 -0.66 -2.72 -26.29
CA GLU A 104 -0.80 -1.46 -25.55
C GLU A 104 0.56 -1.00 -25.00
N ALA A 105 0.89 0.27 -25.19
CA ALA A 105 2.11 0.86 -24.64
C ALA A 105 1.96 1.13 -23.13
N ILE A 106 3.08 1.13 -22.39
CA ILE A 106 3.11 1.49 -20.98
C ILE A 106 2.75 2.98 -20.83
N GLY A 107 1.56 3.23 -20.30
CA GLY A 107 1.04 4.58 -20.07
C GLY A 107 0.70 4.85 -18.61
N TRP A 108 0.21 6.06 -18.35
CA TRP A 108 -0.22 6.51 -17.03
C TRP A 108 -1.30 5.64 -16.40
N ARG A 109 -2.18 5.03 -17.22
CA ARG A 109 -3.20 4.08 -16.75
C ARG A 109 -2.57 2.85 -16.06
N GLN A 110 -1.50 2.31 -16.64
CA GLN A 110 -0.76 1.18 -16.06
C GLN A 110 -0.01 1.61 -14.80
N GLY A 111 0.64 2.78 -14.85
CA GLY A 111 1.32 3.34 -13.67
C GLY A 111 0.39 3.56 -12.49
N PHE A 112 -0.86 3.98 -12.73
CA PHE A 112 -1.87 4.08 -11.68
C PHE A 112 -2.25 2.71 -11.14
N GLY A 113 -2.31 1.70 -12.02
CA GLY A 113 -2.58 0.30 -11.67
C GLY A 113 -1.62 -0.25 -10.63
N ILE A 114 -0.32 0.03 -10.77
CA ILE A 114 0.75 -0.37 -9.82
C ILE A 114 0.50 0.22 -8.42
N LEU A 115 0.02 1.46 -8.33
CA LEU A 115 -0.29 2.04 -7.00
C LEU A 115 -1.61 1.51 -6.45
N PHE A 116 -2.58 1.28 -7.34
CA PHE A 116 -3.95 1.02 -6.96
C PHE A 116 -4.14 -0.38 -6.34
N ASP A 117 -3.49 -1.42 -6.86
CA ASP A 117 -3.60 -2.76 -6.30
C ASP A 117 -2.99 -2.84 -4.88
N ASP A 118 -1.88 -2.16 -4.64
CA ASP A 118 -1.25 -2.03 -3.32
C ASP A 118 -2.09 -1.22 -2.32
N VAL A 119 -2.73 -0.13 -2.78
CA VAL A 119 -3.73 0.57 -1.97
C VAL A 119 -4.91 -0.34 -1.64
N VAL A 120 -5.37 -1.16 -2.58
CA VAL A 120 -6.43 -2.16 -2.31
C VAL A 120 -5.95 -3.22 -1.32
N ALA A 121 -4.69 -3.67 -1.39
CA ALA A 121 -4.09 -4.56 -0.40
C ALA A 121 -4.02 -3.94 1.01
N ALA A 122 -3.69 -2.64 1.10
CA ALA A 122 -3.76 -1.88 2.34
C ALA A 122 -5.19 -1.81 2.90
N LEU A 123 -6.19 -1.53 2.05
CA LEU A 123 -7.59 -1.50 2.46
C LEU A 123 -8.10 -2.87 2.92
N CYS A 124 -7.72 -3.96 2.26
CA CYS A 124 -8.03 -5.32 2.71
C CYS A 124 -7.40 -5.62 4.07
N THR A 125 -6.15 -5.21 4.28
CA THR A 125 -5.44 -5.33 5.55
C THR A 125 -6.18 -4.61 6.68
N LEU A 126 -6.52 -3.34 6.46
CA LEU A 126 -7.28 -2.52 7.40
C LEU A 126 -8.66 -3.10 7.68
N GLY A 127 -9.34 -3.64 6.66
CA GLY A 127 -10.62 -4.31 6.82
C GLY A 127 -10.55 -5.54 7.73
N VAL A 128 -9.52 -6.37 7.58
CA VAL A 128 -9.29 -7.53 8.47
C VAL A 128 -9.02 -7.08 9.90
N ILE A 129 -8.15 -6.07 10.09
CA ILE A 129 -7.83 -5.54 11.42
C ILE A 129 -9.07 -4.92 12.08
N ALA A 130 -9.85 -4.14 11.33
CA ALA A 130 -11.07 -3.52 11.83
C ALA A 130 -12.13 -4.56 12.21
N LEU A 131 -12.30 -5.62 11.41
CA LEU A 131 -13.20 -6.72 11.71
C LEU A 131 -12.75 -7.47 12.97
N TRP A 132 -11.46 -7.77 13.09
CA TRP A 132 -10.89 -8.40 14.29
C TRP A 132 -11.12 -7.56 15.55
N HIS A 133 -10.85 -6.26 15.49
CA HIS A 133 -11.08 -5.34 16.61
C HIS A 133 -12.55 -5.28 17.00
N ARG A 134 -13.46 -5.27 16.01
CA ARG A 134 -14.89 -5.33 16.26
C ARG A 134 -15.31 -6.65 16.90
N LEU A 135 -14.82 -7.80 16.44
CA LEU A 135 -15.20 -9.09 17.03
C LEU A 135 -14.65 -9.28 18.46
N SER A 136 -13.43 -8.81 18.72
CA SER A 136 -12.80 -8.92 20.06
C SER A 136 -13.43 -8.01 21.11
N THR A 137 -13.83 -6.79 20.73
CA THR A 137 -14.56 -5.88 21.63
C THR A 137 -15.96 -6.39 21.98
N TRP A 138 -16.62 -7.12 21.08
CA TRP A 138 -17.91 -7.77 21.36
C TRP A 138 -17.80 -9.03 22.22
N TRP A 139 -16.63 -9.68 22.24
CA TRP A 139 -16.36 -10.90 23.01
C TRP A 139 -15.81 -10.64 24.42
N SER A 140 -15.67 -9.39 24.83
CA SER A 140 -15.26 -9.04 26.20
C SER A 140 -16.52 -8.86 27.06
N PRO A 141 -16.92 -9.83 27.90
CA PRO A 141 -18.09 -9.71 28.78
C PRO A 141 -17.89 -8.64 29.87
#